data_AF-A0A1A6C343-F1
#
_entry.id   AF-A0A1A6C343-F1
#
_cell.length_a   1.000
_cell.length_b   1.000
_cell.length_c   1.000
_cell.angle_alpha   90.00
_cell.angle_beta   90.00
_cell.angle_gamma   90.00
#
_symmetry.space_group_name_H-M   'P 1'
#
loop_
_entity.id
_entity.type
_entity.pdbx_description
1 polymer ?
#
loop_
_entity_poly.entity_id
_entity_poly.type
_entity_poly.pdbx_seq_one_letter_code
_entity_poly.pdbx_strand_id
1 'polypeptide(L)'
;MWKTLYKLNLAESTVLWNAFPWHPHKPNIEASNRKPTSAEVAAGADILSRFASLYPNARIVAVGQVAAEAIQRIGLPLAGAVRHPSYGGATEFADGLAALVAS
;
A
#
# COMPACT_ATOMS: atom_id res chain seq x y z
N MET A 1 6.19 9.69 0.38
CA MET A 1 4.82 9.54 -0.14
C MET A 1 4.31 10.87 -0.67
N TRP A 2 3.72 11.75 0.15
CA TRP A 2 3.09 13.00 -0.32
C TRP A 2 3.95 13.87 -1.24
N LYS A 3 5.20 14.15 -0.88
CA LYS A 3 6.13 14.89 -1.74
C LYS A 3 6.26 14.29 -3.14
N THR A 4 6.31 12.97 -3.26
CA THR A 4 6.36 12.27 -4.55
C THR A 4 5.04 12.41 -5.30
N LEU A 5 3.90 12.21 -4.62
CA LEU A 5 2.58 12.34 -5.23
C LEU A 5 2.36 13.76 -5.80
N TYR A 6 2.74 14.81 -5.07
CA TYR A 6 2.69 16.19 -5.57
C TYR A 6 3.60 16.40 -6.78
N LYS A 7 4.85 15.93 -6.71
CA LYS A 7 5.81 16.05 -7.83
C LYS A 7 5.32 15.35 -9.11
N LEU A 8 4.53 14.29 -8.98
CA LEU A 8 3.99 13.52 -10.09
C LEU A 8 2.57 13.98 -10.50
N ASN A 9 2.02 15.05 -9.91
CA ASN A 9 0.65 15.51 -10.11
C ASN A 9 -0.43 14.44 -9.81
N LEU A 10 -0.17 13.58 -8.82
CA LEU A 10 -1.05 12.48 -8.40
C LEU A 10 -1.77 12.75 -7.07
N ALA A 11 -1.43 13.83 -6.37
CA ALA A 11 -1.91 14.07 -5.01
C ALA A 11 -3.45 14.10 -4.91
N GLU A 12 -4.12 14.69 -5.91
CA GLU A 12 -5.58 14.85 -5.94
C GLU A 12 -6.32 13.66 -6.56
N SER A 13 -5.59 12.71 -7.17
CA SER A 13 -6.15 11.54 -7.86
C SER A 13 -5.73 10.21 -7.23
N THR A 14 -5.03 10.25 -6.10
CA THR A 14 -4.56 9.07 -5.38
C THR A 14 -5.35 8.87 -4.10
N VAL A 15 -5.80 7.64 -3.89
CA VAL A 15 -6.34 7.18 -2.62
C VAL A 15 -5.34 6.21 -1.98
N LEU A 16 -5.02 6.42 -0.70
CA LEU A 16 -4.11 5.56 0.06
C LEU A 16 -4.90 4.71 1.05
N TRP A 17 -4.56 3.42 1.12
CA TRP A 17 -5.15 2.49 2.08
C TRP A 17 -4.12 1.45 2.54
N ASN A 18 -4.31 0.93 3.75
CA ASN A 18 -3.38 -0.03 4.33
C ASN A 18 -3.77 -1.46 3.97
N ALA A 19 -2.76 -2.30 3.72
CA ALA A 19 -2.95 -3.75 3.53
C ALA A 19 -3.52 -4.45 4.78
N PHE A 20 -3.30 -3.86 5.95
CA PHE A 20 -3.93 -4.21 7.22
C PHE A 20 -4.55 -2.94 7.80
N PRO A 21 -5.88 -2.88 8.04
CA PRO A 21 -6.56 -1.61 8.30
C PRO A 21 -6.38 -1.10 9.74
N TRP A 22 -5.76 -1.88 10.63
CA TRP A 22 -5.50 -1.49 12.03
C TRP A 22 -4.03 -1.17 12.28
N HIS A 23 -3.74 -0.63 13.46
CA HIS A 23 -2.39 -0.31 13.93
C HIS A 23 -1.74 -1.50 14.66
N PRO A 24 -0.81 -2.24 14.04
CA PRO A 24 -0.14 -3.37 14.68
C PRO A 24 0.95 -2.87 15.64
N HIS A 25 0.81 -3.20 16.91
CA HIS A 25 1.76 -2.81 17.96
C HIS A 25 2.31 -4.03 18.70
N LYS A 26 3.44 -3.86 19.39
CA LYS A 26 3.98 -4.88 20.32
C LYS A 26 3.07 -4.97 21.55
N PRO A 27 2.89 -6.16 22.15
CA PRO A 27 2.10 -6.31 23.36
C PRO A 27 2.54 -5.34 24.46
N ASN A 28 1.57 -4.68 25.09
CA ASN A 28 1.76 -3.69 26.17
C ASN A 28 2.57 -2.43 25.78
N ILE A 29 2.72 -2.15 24.48
CA ILE A 29 3.38 -0.93 23.98
C ILE A 29 2.59 -0.39 22.78
N GLU A 30 1.47 0.27 23.04
CA GLU A 30 0.49 0.74 22.04
C GLU A 30 1.12 1.71 21.02
N ALA A 31 2.07 2.54 21.46
CA ALA A 31 2.76 3.50 20.61
C ALA A 31 3.79 2.86 19.65
N SER A 32 4.12 1.58 19.83
CA SER A 32 5.03 0.89 18.93
C SER A 32 4.36 0.51 17.61
N ASN A 33 5.15 0.36 16.55
CA ASN A 33 4.70 -0.18 15.29
C ASN A 33 5.47 -1.48 15.00
N ARG A 34 4.80 -2.48 14.45
CA ARG A 34 5.41 -3.71 13.95
C ARG A 34 4.87 -4.06 12.58
N LYS A 35 5.56 -4.95 11.86
CA LYS A 35 4.99 -5.56 10.66
C LYS A 35 3.73 -6.36 11.05
N PRO A 36 2.58 -6.22 10.35
CA PRO A 36 1.45 -7.09 10.57
C PRO A 36 1.82 -8.53 10.16
N THR A 37 1.24 -9.50 10.84
CA THR A 37 1.40 -10.92 10.51
C THR A 37 0.58 -11.29 9.28
N SER A 38 0.93 -12.40 8.62
CA SER A 38 0.17 -12.89 7.47
C SER A 38 -1.28 -13.22 7.81
N ALA A 39 -1.54 -13.67 9.05
CA ALA A 39 -2.88 -13.96 9.56
C ALA A 39 -3.70 -12.67 9.78
N GLU A 40 -3.09 -11.62 10.34
CA GLU A 40 -3.73 -10.31 10.49
C GLU A 40 -4.10 -9.70 9.14
N VAL A 41 -3.20 -9.76 8.16
CA VAL A 41 -3.49 -9.32 6.79
C VAL A 41 -4.62 -10.16 6.17
N ALA A 42 -4.65 -11.47 6.41
CA ALA A 42 -5.72 -12.34 5.93
C ALA A 42 -7.07 -11.99 6.56
N ALA A 43 -7.11 -11.69 7.86
CA ALA A 43 -8.33 -11.28 8.56
C ALA A 43 -8.90 -9.95 8.04
N GLY A 44 -8.06 -9.07 7.48
CA GLY A 44 -8.47 -7.81 6.85
C GLY A 44 -8.80 -7.89 5.36
N ALA A 45 -8.68 -9.06 4.73
CA ALA A 45 -8.79 -9.22 3.27
C ALA A 45 -10.13 -8.74 2.71
N ASP A 46 -11.25 -9.07 3.38
CA ASP A 46 -12.59 -8.66 2.94
C ASP A 46 -12.77 -7.14 2.99
N ILE A 47 -12.20 -6.48 4.00
CA ILE A 47 -12.25 -5.02 4.14
C ILE A 47 -11.46 -4.37 2.99
N LEU A 48 -10.26 -4.88 2.70
CA LEU A 48 -9.43 -4.39 1.61
C LEU A 48 -10.11 -4.58 0.25
N SER A 49 -10.73 -5.75 0.02
CA SER A 49 -11.47 -6.04 -1.20
C SER A 49 -12.67 -5.10 -1.39
N ARG A 50 -13.48 -4.90 -0.33
CA ARG A 50 -14.60 -3.96 -0.35
C ARG A 50 -14.14 -2.53 -0.59
N PHE A 51 -13.04 -2.12 0.04
CA PHE A 51 -12.47 -0.79 -0.19
C PHE A 51 -12.06 -0.59 -1.66
N ALA A 52 -11.34 -1.56 -2.24
CA ALA A 52 -10.94 -1.50 -3.64
C ALA A 52 -12.15 -1.45 -4.59
N SER A 53 -13.25 -2.12 -4.25
CA SER A 53 -14.49 -2.10 -5.05
C SER A 53 -15.17 -0.73 -5.15
N LEU A 54 -14.83 0.20 -4.25
CA LEU A 54 -15.30 1.59 -4.33
C LEU A 54 -14.66 2.35 -5.51
N TYR A 55 -13.56 1.85 -6.05
CA TYR A 55 -12.77 2.49 -7.10
C TYR A 55 -12.49 1.51 -8.26
N PRO A 56 -13.54 1.09 -9.01
CA PRO A 56 -13.43 0.01 -10.00
C PRO A 56 -12.45 0.28 -11.15
N ASN A 57 -12.14 1.55 -11.42
CA ASN A 57 -11.22 1.97 -12.48
C ASN A 57 -9.82 2.37 -11.96
N ALA A 58 -9.55 2.22 -10.66
CA ALA A 58 -8.28 2.61 -10.09
C ALA A 58 -7.16 1.63 -10.47
N ARG A 59 -5.98 2.18 -10.81
CA ARG A 59 -4.75 1.40 -10.94
C ARG A 59 -4.24 1.08 -9.53
N ILE A 60 -4.26 -0.20 -9.15
CA ILE A 60 -3.79 -0.62 -7.84
C ILE A 60 -2.26 -0.73 -7.86
N VAL A 61 -1.59 0.08 -7.05
CA VAL A 61 -0.14 0.03 -6.84
C VAL A 61 0.15 -0.39 -5.40
N ALA A 62 0.86 -1.51 -5.25
CA ALA A 62 1.27 -1.99 -3.93
C ALA A 62 2.50 -1.23 -3.42
N VAL A 63 2.45 -0.74 -2.19
CA VAL A 63 3.59 -0.07 -1.54
C VAL A 63 4.25 -1.03 -0.55
N GLY A 64 5.30 -1.70 -1.01
CA GLY A 64 6.03 -2.73 -0.26
C GLY A 64 5.42 -4.14 -0.38
N GLN A 65 6.20 -5.13 0.08
CA GLN A 65 5.90 -6.55 -0.10
C GLN A 65 4.58 -6.99 0.58
N VAL A 66 4.28 -6.47 1.77
CA VAL A 66 3.04 -6.82 2.49
C VAL A 66 1.80 -6.42 1.69
N ALA A 67 1.82 -5.25 1.06
CA ALA A 67 0.72 -4.80 0.23
C ALA A 67 0.59 -5.64 -1.04
N ALA A 68 1.71 -6.02 -1.67
CA ALA A 68 1.70 -6.86 -2.86
C ALA A 68 1.10 -8.25 -2.56
N GLU A 69 1.53 -8.88 -1.47
CA GLU A 69 0.99 -10.17 -1.02
C GLU A 69 -0.50 -10.08 -0.66
N ALA A 70 -0.93 -8.99 -0.03
CA ALA A 70 -2.34 -8.79 0.33
C ALA A 70 -3.24 -8.68 -0.90
N ILE A 71 -2.84 -7.90 -1.91
CA ILE A 71 -3.61 -7.75 -3.16
C ILE A 71 -3.62 -9.06 -3.95
N GLN A 72 -2.49 -9.76 -4.03
CA GLN A 72 -2.40 -11.06 -4.69
C GLN A 72 -3.35 -12.08 -4.02
N ARG A 73 -3.42 -12.09 -2.69
CA ARG A 73 -4.31 -12.99 -1.92
C ARG A 73 -5.79 -12.78 -2.25
N ILE A 74 -6.22 -11.53 -2.45
CA ILE A 74 -7.61 -11.21 -2.80
C ILE A 74 -7.91 -11.28 -4.30
N GLY A 75 -6.92 -11.63 -5.13
CA GLY A 75 -7.08 -11.85 -6.56
C GLY A 75 -7.37 -10.59 -7.37
N LEU A 76 -7.03 -9.41 -6.86
CA LEU A 76 -7.19 -8.16 -7.60
C LEU A 76 -5.96 -7.87 -8.49
N PRO A 77 -6.16 -7.25 -9.66
CA PRO A 77 -5.06 -6.93 -10.57
C PRO A 77 -4.15 -5.85 -9.95
N LEU A 78 -2.85 -6.09 -9.98
CA LEU A 78 -1.83 -5.11 -9.63
C LEU A 78 -1.28 -4.45 -10.88
N ALA A 79 -1.30 -3.12 -10.93
CA ALA A 79 -0.57 -2.35 -11.93
C ALA A 79 0.94 -2.39 -11.68
N GLY A 80 1.35 -2.55 -10.42
CA GLY A 80 2.74 -2.72 -10.04
C GLY A 80 2.94 -2.69 -8.52
N ALA A 81 4.19 -2.94 -8.10
CA ALA A 81 4.62 -2.81 -6.72
C ALA A 81 5.85 -1.91 -6.64
N VAL A 82 5.88 -1.02 -5.67
CA VAL A 82 7.00 -0.09 -5.42
C VAL A 82 7.60 -0.34 -4.03
N ARG A 83 8.85 0.06 -3.84
CA ARG A 83 9.51 -0.02 -2.52
C ARG A 83 8.72 0.81 -1.49
N HIS A 84 8.61 0.31 -0.27
CA HIS A 84 8.04 1.13 0.82
C HIS A 84 9.01 2.27 1.19
N PRO A 85 8.55 3.53 1.35
CA PRO A 85 9.44 4.69 1.53
C PRO A 85 10.21 4.72 2.87
N SER A 86 9.85 3.86 3.83
CA SER A 86 10.56 3.73 5.11
C SER A 86 11.94 3.07 4.97
N TYR A 87 12.76 3.18 6.02
CA TYR A 87 14.08 2.54 6.11
C TYR A 87 14.98 2.83 4.90
N GLY A 88 15.03 4.09 4.45
CA GLY A 88 15.84 4.53 3.32
C GLY A 88 15.23 4.29 1.94
N GLY A 89 14.05 3.65 1.83
CA GLY A 89 13.42 3.33 0.55
C GLY A 89 12.76 4.50 -0.19
N ALA A 90 12.97 5.75 0.23
CA ALA A 90 12.25 6.91 -0.31
C ALA A 90 12.58 7.21 -1.78
N THR A 91 13.84 7.04 -2.19
CA THR A 91 14.27 7.24 -3.58
C THR A 91 13.72 6.15 -4.49
N GLU A 92 13.90 4.88 -4.12
CA GLU A 92 13.36 3.73 -4.88
C GLU A 92 11.83 3.77 -4.99
N PHE A 93 11.14 4.23 -3.94
CA PHE A 93 9.70 4.49 -3.98
C PHE A 93 9.35 5.52 -5.05
N ALA A 94 10.07 6.65 -5.09
CA ALA A 94 9.80 7.74 -6.01
C ALA A 94 10.05 7.33 -7.46
N ASP A 95 11.19 6.69 -7.72
CA ASP A 95 11.58 6.24 -9.05
C ASP A 95 10.64 5.15 -9.56
N GLY A 96 10.29 4.18 -8.70
CA GLY A 96 9.35 3.12 -9.03
C GLY A 96 7.94 3.65 -9.33
N LEU A 97 7.46 4.61 -8.54
CA LEU A 97 6.15 5.21 -8.80
C LEU A 97 6.15 6.03 -10.08
N ALA A 98 7.21 6.80 -10.34
CA ALA A 98 7.35 7.57 -11.58
C ALA A 98 7.32 6.67 -12.82
N ALA A 99 8.02 5.53 -12.77
CA ALA A 99 8.03 4.56 -13.86
C ALA A 99 6.64 3.97 -14.12
N LEU A 100 5.86 3.66 -13.07
CA LEU A 100 4.50 3.11 -13.20
C LEU A 100 3.48 4.10 -13.77
N VAL A 101 3.69 5.41 -13.62
CA VAL A 101 2.74 6.42 -14.14
C VAL A 101 3.11 6.95 -15.53
N ALA A 102 4.35 6.73 -15.98
CA ALA A 102 4.78 7.05 -17.33
C ALA A 102 4.27 6.03 -18.39
N SER A 103 3.79 4.87 -17.95
CA SER A 103 3.16 3.80 -18.76
C SER A 103 1.64 3.86 -18.72
#